data_AF-A0A848Z179-F1
#
_entry.id   AF-A0A848Z179-F1
#
_cell.length_a   1.000
_cell.length_b   1.000
_cell.length_c   1.000
_cell.angle_alpha   90.00
_cell.angle_beta   90.00
_cell.angle_gamma   90.00
#
_symmetry.space_group_name_H-M   'P 1'
#
loop_
_entity.id
_entity.type
_entity.pdbx_description
1 polymer ?
#
loop_
_entity_poly.entity_id
_entity_poly.type
_entity_poly.pdbx_seq_one_letter_code
_entity_poly.pdbx_strand_id
1 'polypeptide(L)'
;MTQIRDRLHKAIAEQRRPGRERPPVVGSAQIEAAFRPVAEAAEELRRELSDVPGLAIVVAAHEVRIELHDKDLWLSYSPEEGKFVGSELTSLWMEGGQREEHLTWETAEACVEAMIQACARYASLAEIMARYPSR
;
A
#
# COMPACT_ATOMS: atom_id res chain seq x y z
N MET A 1 19.38 35.95 1.01
CA MET A 1 19.60 34.66 0.32
C MET A 1 18.82 33.48 0.94
N THR A 2 17.85 33.73 1.83
CA THR A 2 17.08 32.73 2.59
C THR A 2 15.82 32.22 1.88
N GLN A 3 15.30 32.97 0.90
CA GLN A 3 13.97 32.73 0.32
C GLN A 3 13.86 31.43 -0.49
N ILE A 4 14.93 30.99 -1.19
CA ILE A 4 14.89 29.75 -1.98
C ILE A 4 14.94 28.52 -1.07
N ARG A 5 15.74 28.57 0.00
CA ARG A 5 15.87 27.47 0.97
C ARG A 5 14.55 27.23 1.70
N ASP A 6 13.89 28.29 2.15
CA ASP A 6 12.60 28.18 2.86
C ASP A 6 11.48 27.71 1.92
N ARG A 7 11.48 28.17 0.66
CA ARG A 7 10.54 27.67 -0.37
C ARG A 7 10.77 26.19 -0.71
N LEU A 8 12.01 25.74 -0.78
CA LEU A 8 12.37 24.34 -1.00
C LEU A 8 11.94 23.47 0.19
N HIS A 9 12.23 23.89 1.43
CA HIS A 9 11.79 23.16 2.62
C HIS A 9 10.26 23.09 2.73
N LYS A 10 9.56 24.17 2.37
CA LYS A 10 8.10 24.18 2.30
C LYS A 10 7.57 23.21 1.24
N ALA A 11 8.13 23.22 0.02
CA ALA A 11 7.74 22.29 -1.04
C ALA A 11 8.01 20.83 -0.66
N ILE A 12 9.16 20.54 -0.03
CA ILE A 12 9.48 19.20 0.49
C ILE A 12 8.51 18.80 1.60
N ALA A 13 8.15 19.71 2.51
CA ALA A 13 7.18 19.43 3.57
C ALA A 13 5.76 19.20 3.03
N GLU A 14 5.39 19.89 1.95
CA GLU A 14 4.11 19.72 1.26
C GLU A 14 4.04 18.40 0.49
N GLN A 15 5.13 17.97 -0.16
CA GLN A 15 5.26 16.65 -0.80
C GLN A 15 5.37 15.49 0.22
N ARG A 16 5.96 15.75 1.39
CA ARG A 16 6.06 14.78 2.50
C ARG A 16 4.78 14.67 3.32
N ARG A 17 3.72 15.41 3.00
CA ARG A 17 2.43 15.15 3.64
C ARG A 17 2.06 13.72 3.27
N PRO A 18 2.08 12.78 4.24
CA PRO A 18 1.67 11.42 3.97
C PRO A 18 0.26 11.49 3.37
N GLY A 19 -0.03 10.57 2.43
CA GLY A 19 -1.41 10.23 2.09
C GLY A 19 -2.23 10.22 3.38
N ARG A 20 -3.44 10.81 3.28
CA ARG A 20 -4.33 11.16 4.39
C ARG A 20 -4.16 10.19 5.57
N GLU A 21 -3.95 10.71 6.79
CA GLU A 21 -3.81 9.92 8.02
C GLU A 21 -4.73 8.70 7.96
N ARG A 22 -4.13 7.53 7.71
CA ARG A 22 -4.85 6.26 7.66
C ARG A 22 -5.61 6.16 8.97
N PRO A 23 -6.92 5.92 8.95
CA PRO A 23 -7.70 5.91 10.17
C PRO A 23 -7.00 4.93 11.13
N PRO A 24 -6.75 5.32 12.39
CA PRO A 24 -6.19 4.40 13.36
C PRO A 24 -7.17 3.23 13.49
N VAL A 25 -6.84 2.11 12.85
CA VAL A 25 -7.66 0.90 12.93
C VAL A 25 -7.46 0.38 14.34
N VAL A 26 -8.37 0.75 15.24
CA VAL A 26 -8.43 0.13 16.56
C VAL A 26 -8.79 -1.33 16.30
N GLY A 27 -7.82 -2.22 16.50
CA GLY A 27 -7.96 -3.67 16.33
C GLY A 27 -9.12 -4.21 17.17
N SER A 28 -10.32 -4.19 16.59
CA SER A 28 -11.51 -4.75 17.21
C SER A 28 -11.62 -6.21 16.75
N ALA A 29 -12.08 -7.08 17.65
CA ALA A 29 -12.26 -8.51 17.33
C ALA A 29 -13.16 -8.74 16.10
N GLN A 30 -14.07 -7.80 15.80
CA GLN A 30 -14.91 -7.83 14.61
C GLN A 30 -14.10 -7.60 13.32
N ILE A 31 -13.19 -6.61 13.31
CA ILE A 31 -12.31 -6.34 12.18
C ILE A 31 -11.40 -7.53 11.95
N GLU A 32 -10.75 -8.02 13.01
CA GLU A 32 -9.85 -9.18 12.91
C GLU A 32 -10.58 -10.42 12.38
N ALA A 33 -11.81 -10.68 12.85
CA ALA A 33 -12.60 -11.81 12.38
C ALA A 33 -13.00 -11.68 10.90
N ALA A 34 -13.42 -10.48 10.46
CA ALA A 34 -13.82 -10.23 9.08
C ALA A 34 -12.61 -10.22 8.12
N PHE A 35 -11.47 -9.71 8.59
CA PHE A 35 -10.27 -9.53 7.78
C PHE A 35 -9.34 -10.75 7.75
N ARG A 36 -9.53 -11.71 8.67
CA ARG A 36 -8.74 -12.95 8.75
C ARG A 36 -8.50 -13.65 7.40
N PRO A 37 -9.51 -13.85 6.53
CA PRO A 37 -9.28 -14.52 5.24
C PRO A 37 -8.29 -13.75 4.34
N VAL A 38 -8.33 -12.41 4.39
CA VAL A 38 -7.39 -11.57 3.63
C VAL A 38 -5.99 -11.67 4.23
N ALA A 39 -5.88 -11.64 5.57
CA ALA A 39 -4.60 -11.78 6.26
C ALA A 39 -3.94 -13.16 6.00
N GLU A 40 -4.72 -14.24 6.00
CA GLU A 40 -4.24 -15.60 5.67
C GLU A 40 -3.73 -15.69 4.22
N ALA A 41 -4.49 -15.15 3.26
CA ALA A 41 -4.04 -15.10 1.86
C ALA A 41 -2.79 -14.22 1.67
N ALA A 42 -2.67 -13.12 2.41
CA ALA A 42 -1.50 -12.26 2.38
C ALA A 42 -0.25 -12.95 2.94
N GLU A 43 -0.41 -13.80 3.95
CA GLU A 43 0.67 -14.64 4.49
C GLU A 43 1.19 -15.66 3.47
N GLU A 44 0.30 -16.26 2.68
CA GLU A 44 0.69 -17.14 1.57
C GLU A 44 1.45 -16.36 0.50
N LEU A 45 0.92 -15.23 0.03
CA LEU A 45 1.60 -14.37 -0.95
C LEU A 45 2.97 -13.88 -0.46
N ARG A 46 3.09 -13.55 0.83
CA ARG A 46 4.37 -13.14 1.44
C ARG A 46 5.43 -14.23 1.33
N ARG A 47 5.06 -15.50 1.48
CA ARG A 47 5.99 -16.63 1.35
C ARG A 47 6.39 -16.83 -0.12
N GLU A 48 5.41 -16.85 -1.01
CA GLU A 48 5.62 -17.04 -2.45
C GLU A 48 6.48 -15.93 -3.07
N LEU A 49 6.33 -14.69 -2.59
CA LEU A 49 7.03 -13.52 -3.13
C LEU A 49 8.25 -13.09 -2.31
N SER A 50 8.70 -13.93 -1.37
CA SER A 50 9.79 -13.59 -0.44
C SER A 50 11.14 -13.34 -1.13
N ASP A 51 11.36 -13.92 -2.30
CA ASP A 51 12.60 -13.77 -3.08
C ASP A 51 12.55 -12.59 -4.08
N VAL A 52 11.41 -11.87 -4.18
CA VAL A 52 11.26 -10.74 -5.09
C VAL A 52 11.97 -9.49 -4.52
N PRO A 53 13.03 -8.97 -5.16
CA PRO A 53 13.82 -7.88 -4.58
C PRO A 53 13.01 -6.59 -4.40
N GLY A 54 13.04 -6.03 -3.19
CA GLY A 54 12.42 -4.73 -2.88
C GLY A 54 10.91 -4.75 -2.69
N LEU A 55 10.25 -5.91 -2.89
CA LEU A 55 8.84 -6.11 -2.57
C LEU A 55 8.71 -6.57 -1.12
N ALA A 56 7.93 -5.87 -0.32
CA ALA A 56 7.64 -6.24 1.07
C ALA A 56 6.13 -6.40 1.28
N ILE A 57 5.74 -7.46 2.00
CA ILE A 57 4.35 -7.69 2.42
C ILE A 57 4.33 -7.75 3.95
N VAL A 58 3.68 -6.77 4.56
CA VAL A 58 3.48 -6.69 6.02
C VAL A 58 2.05 -7.09 6.33
N VAL A 59 1.90 -8.09 7.18
CA VAL A 59 0.59 -8.62 7.58
C VAL A 59 0.38 -8.41 9.07
N ALA A 60 -0.73 -7.79 9.41
CA ALA A 60 -1.25 -7.69 10.76
C ALA A 60 -2.68 -8.28 10.81
N ALA A 61 -3.24 -8.45 12.01
CA ALA A 61 -4.55 -9.06 12.18
C ALA A 61 -5.69 -8.25 11.53
N HIS A 62 -5.51 -6.95 11.34
CA HIS A 62 -6.55 -6.01 10.88
C HIS A 62 -6.13 -5.23 9.62
N GLU A 63 -4.92 -5.44 9.12
CA GLU A 63 -4.44 -4.76 7.92
C GLU A 63 -3.36 -5.57 7.19
N VAL A 64 -3.27 -5.32 5.89
CA VAL A 64 -2.18 -5.80 5.03
C VAL A 64 -1.58 -4.61 4.31
N ARG A 65 -0.25 -4.60 4.18
CA ARG A 65 0.49 -3.63 3.38
C ARG A 65 1.40 -4.33 2.40
N ILE A 66 1.39 -3.86 1.15
CA ILE A 66 2.27 -4.33 0.09
C ILE A 66 3.07 -3.12 -0.39
N GLU A 67 4.39 -3.15 -0.21
CA GLU A 67 5.29 -2.03 -0.44
C GLU A 67 6.31 -2.38 -1.52
N LEU A 68 6.50 -1.47 -2.48
CA LEU A 68 7.57 -1.51 -3.47
C LEU A 68 8.07 -0.08 -3.73
N HIS A 69 9.22 0.27 -3.15
CA HIS A 69 9.80 1.61 -3.24
C HIS A 69 8.84 2.74 -2.86
N ASP A 70 8.27 3.42 -3.85
CA ASP A 70 7.37 4.56 -3.73
C ASP A 70 5.90 4.19 -4.00
N LYS A 71 5.63 2.90 -4.13
CA LYS A 71 4.31 2.29 -4.23
C LYS A 71 3.98 1.56 -2.94
N ASP A 72 2.75 1.75 -2.47
CA ASP A 72 2.23 1.09 -1.28
C ASP A 72 0.74 0.84 -1.48
N LEU A 73 0.31 -0.41 -1.32
CA LEU A 73 -1.10 -0.78 -1.22
C LEU A 73 -1.38 -1.15 0.23
N TRP A 74 -2.34 -0.46 0.83
CA TRP A 74 -2.87 -0.76 2.16
C TRP A 74 -4.29 -1.32 2.03
N LEU A 75 -4.61 -2.36 2.82
CA LEU A 75 -5.90 -3.04 2.85
C LEU A 75 -6.35 -3.22 4.30
N SER A 76 -7.65 -3.05 4.56
CA SER A 76 -8.29 -3.30 5.85
C SER A 76 -9.80 -3.58 5.68
N TYR A 77 -10.54 -3.63 6.79
CA TYR A 77 -12.00 -3.76 6.83
C TYR A 77 -12.62 -2.60 7.61
N SER A 78 -13.66 -1.98 7.04
CA SER A 78 -14.48 -0.94 7.66
C SER A 78 -15.76 -1.54 8.22
N PRO A 79 -15.90 -1.67 9.56
CA PRO A 79 -17.15 -2.14 10.16
C PRO A 79 -18.33 -1.19 9.94
N GLU A 80 -18.06 0.11 9.81
CA GLU A 80 -19.09 1.13 9.58
C GLU A 80 -19.74 0.96 8.20
N GLU A 81 -18.92 0.68 7.19
CA GLU A 81 -19.39 0.47 5.82
C GLU A 81 -19.77 -0.99 5.55
N GLY A 82 -19.30 -1.92 6.38
CA GLY A 82 -19.44 -3.36 6.17
C GLY A 82 -18.59 -3.89 5.03
N LYS A 83 -17.54 -3.17 4.62
CA LYS A 83 -16.76 -3.42 3.40
C LYS A 83 -15.27 -3.51 3.68
N PHE A 84 -14.56 -4.16 2.78
CA PHE A 84 -13.10 -4.07 2.71
C PHE A 84 -12.72 -2.74 2.08
N VAL A 85 -11.69 -2.10 2.62
CA VAL A 85 -11.24 -0.78 2.20
C VAL A 85 -9.74 -0.82 1.97
N GLY A 86 -9.25 0.06 1.11
CA GLY A 86 -7.83 0.19 0.87
C GLY A 86 -7.44 1.51 0.25
N SER A 87 -6.15 1.75 0.20
CA SER A 87 -5.60 2.81 -0.63
C SER A 87 -4.32 2.37 -1.31
N GLU A 88 -4.19 2.73 -2.60
CA GLU A 88 -2.97 2.52 -3.38
C GLU A 88 -2.29 3.87 -3.59
N LEU A 89 -1.08 4.02 -3.05
CA LEU A 89 -0.21 5.15 -3.25
C LEU A 89 0.73 4.86 -4.44
N THR A 90 0.83 5.80 -5.37
CA THR A 90 1.77 5.73 -6.49
C THR A 90 2.35 7.11 -6.75
N SER A 91 3.68 7.24 -6.86
CA SER A 91 4.25 8.51 -7.31
C SER A 91 3.95 8.77 -8.78
N LEU A 92 3.68 10.03 -9.08
CA LEU A 92 3.57 10.58 -10.42
C LEU A 92 4.93 11.18 -10.80
N TRP A 93 5.75 10.37 -11.45
CA TRP A 93 7.15 10.68 -11.77
C TRP A 93 7.29 11.90 -12.71
N MET A 94 6.27 12.22 -13.52
CA MET A 94 6.26 13.38 -14.40
C MET A 94 5.75 14.67 -13.74
N GLU A 95 4.94 14.57 -12.69
CA GLU A 95 4.27 15.72 -12.05
C GLU A 95 4.87 16.08 -10.69
N GLY A 96 5.78 15.27 -10.17
CA GLY A 96 6.43 15.50 -8.87
C GLY A 96 5.44 15.44 -7.71
N GLY A 97 4.52 14.48 -7.75
CA GLY A 97 3.48 14.30 -6.75
C GLY A 97 3.19 12.82 -6.44
N GLN A 98 2.30 12.59 -5.48
CA GLN A 98 1.76 11.26 -5.19
C GLN A 98 0.27 11.23 -5.55
N ARG A 99 -0.17 10.11 -6.12
CA ARG A 99 -1.58 9.80 -6.30
C ARG A 99 -1.95 8.72 -5.31
N GLU A 100 -2.95 9.00 -4.49
CA GLU A 100 -3.59 8.01 -3.62
C GLU A 100 -4.96 7.68 -4.23
N GLU A 101 -5.20 6.40 -4.50
CA GLU A 101 -6.49 5.90 -4.99
C GLU A 101 -7.18 5.09 -3.89
N HIS A 102 -8.39 5.49 -3.52
CA HIS A 102 -9.20 4.77 -2.55
C HIS A 102 -9.98 3.65 -3.22
N LEU A 103 -9.94 2.47 -2.60
CA LEU A 103 -10.51 1.24 -3.14
C LEU A 103 -11.47 0.64 -2.10
N THR A 104 -12.55 0.03 -2.58
CA THR A 104 -13.52 -0.68 -1.72
C THR A 104 -13.93 -2.00 -2.38
N TRP A 105 -14.15 -3.01 -1.54
CA TRP A 105 -14.61 -4.33 -1.97
C TRP A 105 -15.70 -4.85 -1.05
N GLU A 106 -16.74 -5.43 -1.65
CA GLU A 106 -17.91 -5.96 -0.94
C GLU A 106 -17.60 -7.29 -0.23
N THR A 107 -16.58 -8.03 -0.66
CA THR A 107 -16.25 -9.37 -0.15
C THR A 107 -14.75 -9.55 0.08
N ALA A 108 -14.41 -10.47 0.98
CA ALA A 108 -13.02 -10.85 1.24
C ALA A 108 -12.36 -11.42 -0.02
N GLU A 109 -13.09 -12.23 -0.79
CA GLU A 109 -12.59 -12.82 -2.04
C GLU A 109 -12.24 -11.74 -3.08
N ALA A 110 -13.11 -10.73 -3.26
CA ALA A 110 -12.81 -9.63 -4.18
C ALA A 110 -11.61 -8.78 -3.71
N CYS A 111 -11.46 -8.61 -2.39
CA CYS A 111 -10.29 -7.96 -1.81
C CYS A 111 -9.01 -8.79 -2.02
N VAL A 112 -9.06 -10.12 -1.84
CA VAL A 112 -7.95 -11.04 -2.10
C VAL A 112 -7.56 -11.04 -3.57
N GLU A 113 -8.51 -11.09 -4.49
CA GLU A 113 -8.22 -11.02 -5.93
C GLU A 113 -7.51 -9.70 -6.27
N ALA A 114 -8.01 -8.56 -5.77
CA ALA A 114 -7.34 -7.27 -5.98
C ALA A 114 -5.93 -7.24 -5.38
N MET A 115 -5.73 -7.86 -4.22
CA MET A 115 -4.42 -8.03 -3.58
C MET A 115 -3.47 -8.86 -4.45
N ILE A 116 -3.93 -9.99 -4.99
CA ILE A 116 -3.15 -10.84 -5.93
C ILE A 116 -2.76 -10.03 -7.17
N GLN A 117 -3.70 -9.28 -7.76
CA GLN A 117 -3.43 -8.45 -8.92
C GLN A 117 -2.40 -7.36 -8.62
N ALA A 118 -2.43 -6.76 -7.42
CA ALA A 118 -1.44 -5.77 -7.00
C ALA A 118 -0.06 -6.41 -6.81
N CYS A 119 0.02 -7.55 -6.12
CA CYS A 119 1.24 -8.33 -5.98
C CYS A 119 1.85 -8.71 -7.34
N ALA A 120 1.05 -9.18 -8.30
CA ALA A 120 1.52 -9.52 -9.64
C ALA A 120 2.09 -8.31 -10.38
N ARG A 121 1.42 -7.14 -10.29
CA ARG A 121 1.95 -5.89 -10.84
C ARG A 121 3.28 -5.52 -10.19
N TYR A 122 3.33 -5.51 -8.86
CA TYR A 122 4.51 -5.04 -8.14
C TYR A 122 5.70 -5.99 -8.33
N ALA A 123 5.48 -7.31 -8.33
CA ALA A 123 6.53 -8.28 -8.65
C ALA A 123 7.10 -8.08 -10.06
N SER A 124 6.23 -7.90 -11.06
CA SER A 124 6.66 -7.59 -12.43
C SER A 124 7.48 -6.29 -12.52
N LEU A 125 7.06 -5.24 -11.81
CA LEU A 125 7.83 -4.00 -11.72
C LEU A 125 9.19 -4.20 -11.03
N ALA A 126 9.21 -4.91 -9.90
CA ALA A 126 10.43 -5.20 -9.15
C ALA A 126 11.47 -5.95 -10.00
N GLU A 127 11.02 -6.95 -10.78
CA GLU A 127 11.88 -7.66 -11.73
C GLU A 127 12.44 -6.75 -12.82
N ILE A 128 11.62 -5.84 -13.37
CA ILE A 128 12.07 -4.86 -14.36
C ILE A 128 13.13 -3.93 -13.75
N MET A 129 12.90 -3.43 -12.53
CA MET A 129 13.84 -2.56 -11.82
C MET A 129 15.16 -3.27 -11.50
N ALA A 130 15.11 -4.54 -11.11
CA ALA A 130 16.30 -5.35 -10.85
C ALA A 130 17.17 -5.55 -12.10
N ARG A 131 16.58 -5.50 -13.31
CA ARG A 131 17.32 -5.57 -14.59
C ARG A 131 18.01 -4.26 -14.96
N TYR A 132 17.58 -3.13 -14.41
CA TYR A 132 18.12 -1.80 -14.67
C TYR A 132 18.47 -1.07 -13.36
N PRO A 133 19.45 -1.58 -12.58
CA PRO A 133 19.88 -0.90 -11.38
C PRO A 133 20.48 0.46 -11.76
N SER A 134 19.82 1.55 -11.35
CA SER A 134 20.33 2.91 -11.44
C SER A 134 21.72 2.96 -10.79
N ARG A 135 22.76 3.19 -11.59
CA ARG A 135 24.15 3.34 -11.12
C ARG A 135 24.38 4.68 -10.44
#